data_AF-A0A9E7JGK9-F1
#
_entry.id   AF-A0A9E7JGK9-F1
#
_cell.length_a   1.000
_cell.length_b   1.000
_cell.length_c   1.000
_cell.angle_alpha   90.00
_cell.angle_beta   90.00
_cell.angle_gamma   90.00
#
_symmetry.space_group_name_H-M   'P 1'
#
loop_
_entity.id
_entity.type
_entity.pdbx_description
1 polymer ?
#
loop_
_entity_poly.entity_id
_entity_poly.type
_entity_poly.pdbx_seq_one_letter_code
_entity_poly.pdbx_strand_id
1 'polypeptide(L)'
;MRHRVHLDSSIDYIGNQIFGSEIGPSILKAARPSGQALVDDWECLKSMVRAFESHCGSLTQYGMKHMRAFANICNEGISMDVMETACSRSCESYDGAAAMWSPSHRGFSA
;
A
#
# COMPACT_ATOMS: atom_id res chain seq x y z
N MET A 1 15.97 7.59 6.57
CA MET A 1 15.38 6.42 7.26
C MET A 1 13.92 6.59 7.61
N ARG A 2 13.48 7.72 8.23
CA ARG A 2 12.08 7.93 8.66
C ARG A 2 11.01 7.58 7.61
N HIS A 3 11.23 7.94 6.35
CA HIS A 3 10.29 7.62 5.27
C HIS A 3 10.17 6.11 4.97
N ARG A 4 11.27 5.35 5.03
CA ARG A 4 11.23 3.89 4.85
C ARG A 4 10.45 3.21 5.97
N VAL A 5 10.70 3.64 7.21
CA VAL A 5 9.98 3.15 8.40
C VAL A 5 8.49 3.46 8.28
N HIS A 6 8.14 4.69 7.87
CA HIS A 6 6.76 5.11 7.61
C HIS A 6 6.06 4.21 6.57
N LEU A 7 6.71 3.96 5.42
CA LEU A 7 6.14 3.10 4.37
C LEU A 7 5.92 1.67 4.87
N ASP A 8 6.90 1.09 5.55
CA ASP A 8 6.79 -0.26 6.12
C ASP A 8 5.67 -0.33 7.17
N SER A 9 5.64 0.60 8.14
CA SER A 9 4.63 0.58 9.21
C SER A 9 3.23 0.87 8.71
N SER A 10 3.08 1.75 7.72
CA SER A 10 1.77 2.09 7.15
C SER A 10 1.15 0.89 6.45
N ILE A 11 1.93 0.14 5.66
CA ILE A 11 1.41 -1.04 4.95
C ILE A 11 1.08 -2.18 5.92
N ASP A 12 1.91 -2.40 6.94
CA ASP A 12 1.59 -3.38 7.98
C ASP A 12 0.29 -2.99 8.72
N TYR A 13 0.10 -1.71 9.04
CA TYR A 13 -1.11 -1.24 9.71
C TYR A 13 -2.36 -1.34 8.83
N ILE A 14 -2.26 -1.01 7.54
CA ILE A 14 -3.34 -1.20 6.55
C ILE A 14 -3.75 -2.68 6.49
N GLY A 15 -2.78 -3.60 6.39
CA GLY A 15 -3.07 -5.04 6.39
C GLY A 15 -3.82 -5.48 7.63
N ASN A 16 -3.41 -4.99 8.80
CA ASN A 16 -4.08 -5.30 10.06
C ASN A 16 -5.49 -4.71 10.13
N GLN A 17 -5.74 -3.53 9.55
CA GLN A 17 -7.06 -2.90 9.51
C GLN A 17 -8.04 -3.69 8.62
N ILE A 18 -7.56 -4.17 7.47
CA ILE A 18 -8.41 -4.82 6.46
C ILE A 18 -8.66 -6.30 6.81
N PHE A 19 -7.61 -7.01 7.20
CA PHE A 19 -7.65 -8.46 7.36
C PHE A 19 -7.54 -8.93 8.83
N GLY A 20 -7.29 -8.02 9.77
CA GLY A 20 -6.99 -8.35 11.15
C GLY A 20 -5.51 -8.67 11.40
N SER A 21 -5.06 -8.51 12.64
CA SER A 21 -3.64 -8.65 13.02
C SER A 21 -3.11 -10.09 12.96
N GLU A 22 -3.98 -11.09 13.00
CA GLU A 22 -3.59 -12.49 12.98
C GLU A 22 -3.19 -12.96 11.58
N ILE A 23 -3.96 -12.58 10.56
CA ILE A 23 -3.78 -13.06 9.18
C ILE A 23 -3.33 -11.97 8.20
N GLY A 24 -3.51 -10.69 8.51
CA GLY A 24 -3.09 -9.60 7.62
C GLY A 24 -1.63 -9.67 7.19
N PRO A 25 -0.67 -9.87 8.12
CA PRO A 25 0.74 -9.99 7.75
C PRO A 25 1.06 -11.16 6.82
N SER A 26 0.32 -12.28 6.93
CA SER A 26 0.53 -13.44 6.07
C SER A 26 -0.04 -13.21 4.66
N ILE A 27 -1.23 -12.62 4.57
CA ILE A 27 -1.87 -12.23 3.30
C ILE A 27 -0.98 -11.24 2.55
N LEU A 28 -0.52 -10.15 3.18
CA LEU A 28 0.30 -9.13 2.51
C LEU A 28 1.63 -9.68 1.98
N LYS A 29 2.19 -10.72 2.60
CA LYS A 29 3.50 -11.30 2.26
C LYS A 29 3.39 -12.55 1.37
N ALA A 30 2.19 -13.10 1.22
CA ALA A 30 1.97 -14.36 0.49
C ALA A 30 2.52 -14.27 -0.94
N ALA A 31 3.32 -15.27 -1.31
CA ALA A 31 3.81 -15.43 -2.68
C ALA A 31 2.91 -16.41 -3.42
N ARG A 32 2.47 -16.04 -4.63
CA ARG A 32 1.72 -16.95 -5.50
C ARG A 32 2.62 -18.08 -6.02
N PRO A 33 2.04 -19.24 -6.38
CA PRO A 33 2.77 -20.33 -7.01
C PRO A 33 3.55 -19.86 -8.24
N SER A 34 4.70 -20.51 -8.50
CA SER A 34 5.52 -20.22 -9.68
C SER A 34 4.70 -20.36 -10.97
N GLY A 35 4.87 -19.42 -11.89
CA GLY A 35 4.14 -19.36 -13.15
C GLY A 35 2.81 -18.59 -13.11
N GLN A 36 2.32 -18.19 -11.94
CA GLN A 36 1.17 -17.28 -11.84
C GLN A 36 1.59 -15.81 -11.94
N ALA A 37 0.70 -14.97 -12.48
CA ALA A 37 0.87 -13.53 -12.48
C ALA A 37 0.84 -12.98 -11.04
N LEU A 38 1.49 -11.83 -10.80
CA LEU A 38 1.52 -11.22 -9.47
C LEU A 38 0.11 -10.83 -8.97
N VAL A 39 -0.67 -10.24 -9.86
CA VAL A 39 -2.04 -9.77 -9.61
C VAL A 39 -2.93 -10.21 -10.77
N ASP A 40 -4.20 -10.48 -10.47
CA ASP A 40 -5.19 -10.82 -11.50
C ASP A 40 -5.78 -9.57 -12.18
N ASP A 41 -5.91 -8.46 -11.43
CA ASP A 41 -6.36 -7.15 -11.93
C ASP A 41 -5.27 -6.07 -11.77
N TRP A 42 -4.67 -5.68 -12.89
CA TRP A 42 -3.63 -4.65 -12.93
C TRP A 42 -4.14 -3.22 -12.72
N GLU A 43 -5.41 -2.94 -13.06
CA GLU A 43 -6.01 -1.63 -12.80
C GLU A 43 -6.37 -1.49 -11.32
N CYS A 44 -6.80 -2.58 -10.67
CA CYS A 44 -6.88 -2.61 -9.22
C CYS A 44 -5.52 -2.30 -8.59
N LEU A 45 -4.44 -2.95 -9.04
CA LEU A 45 -3.10 -2.72 -8.48
C LEU A 45 -2.70 -1.25 -8.53
N LYS A 46 -2.88 -0.60 -9.69
CA LYS A 46 -2.58 0.83 -9.85
C LYS A 46 -3.45 1.69 -8.94
N SER A 47 -4.74 1.35 -8.82
CA SER A 47 -5.68 2.09 -7.98
C SER A 47 -5.32 2.00 -6.50
N MET A 48 -4.95 0.82 -5.99
CA MET A 48 -4.49 0.63 -4.60
C MET A 48 -3.21 1.41 -4.31
N VAL A 49 -2.26 1.45 -5.27
CA VAL A 49 -1.04 2.26 -5.15
C VAL A 49 -1.38 3.75 -5.08
N ARG A 50 -2.25 4.25 -5.96
CA ARG A 50 -2.64 5.66 -5.97
C ARG A 50 -3.40 6.06 -4.71
N ALA A 51 -4.30 5.21 -4.21
CA ALA A 51 -4.99 5.41 -2.95
C ALA A 51 -3.98 5.53 -1.80
N PHE A 52 -3.03 4.60 -1.72
CA PHE A 52 -1.95 4.68 -0.73
C PHE A 52 -1.15 5.97 -0.85
N GLU A 53 -0.64 6.30 -2.03
CA GLU A 53 0.23 7.46 -2.21
C GLU A 53 -0.49 8.80 -1.92
N SER A 54 -1.81 8.87 -2.16
CA SER A 54 -2.63 10.05 -1.88
C SER A 54 -2.74 10.38 -0.39
N HIS A 55 -2.66 9.38 0.49
CA HIS A 55 -2.74 9.58 1.95
C HIS A 55 -1.39 9.43 2.65
N CYS A 56 -0.53 8.54 2.15
CA CYS A 56 0.70 8.12 2.83
C CYS A 56 1.97 8.69 2.21
N GLY A 57 1.85 9.37 1.07
CA GLY A 57 2.98 9.90 0.30
C GLY A 57 3.57 8.87 -0.68
N SER A 58 4.42 9.37 -1.56
CA SER A 58 5.08 8.62 -2.63
C SER A 58 5.82 7.39 -2.09
N LEU A 59 5.71 6.27 -2.79
CA LEU A 59 6.44 5.06 -2.48
C LEU A 59 7.94 5.23 -2.65
N THR A 60 8.38 6.12 -3.55
CA THR A 60 9.76 6.19 -4.05
C THR A 60 10.24 4.83 -4.61
N GLN A 61 11.51 4.72 -5.01
CA GLN A 61 12.06 3.42 -5.41
C GLN A 61 12.04 2.39 -4.27
N TYR A 62 12.10 2.83 -3.01
CA TYR A 62 12.10 1.90 -1.88
C TYR A 62 10.76 1.20 -1.70
N GLY A 63 9.66 1.95 -1.73
CA GLY A 63 8.31 1.44 -1.47
C GLY A 63 7.80 0.46 -2.52
N MET A 64 8.43 0.42 -3.70
CA MET A 64 8.13 -0.60 -4.74
C MET A 64 8.32 -2.04 -4.22
N LYS A 65 9.10 -2.26 -3.15
CA LYS A 65 9.17 -3.56 -2.47
C LYS A 65 7.79 -4.09 -2.02
N HIS A 66 6.83 -3.19 -1.81
CA HIS A 66 5.50 -3.48 -1.30
C HIS A 66 4.47 -3.74 -2.40
N MET A 67 4.88 -3.81 -3.67
CA MET A 67 3.95 -4.08 -4.76
C MET A 67 3.19 -5.39 -4.61
N ARG A 68 3.80 -6.41 -3.98
CA ARG A 68 3.11 -7.67 -3.67
C ARG A 68 1.99 -7.49 -2.64
N ALA A 69 2.16 -6.60 -1.66
CA ALA A 69 1.13 -6.33 -0.66
C ALA A 69 -0.12 -5.73 -1.33
N PHE A 70 0.05 -4.73 -2.19
CA PHE A 70 -1.05 -4.15 -2.97
C PHE A 70 -1.69 -5.16 -3.94
N ALA A 71 -0.87 -6.01 -4.57
CA ALA A 71 -1.39 -7.09 -5.42
C ALA A 71 -2.25 -8.09 -4.64
N ASN A 72 -1.81 -8.48 -3.44
CA ASN A 72 -2.56 -9.41 -2.60
C ASN A 72 -3.87 -8.78 -2.11
N ILE A 73 -3.90 -7.49 -1.78
CA ILE A 73 -5.14 -6.75 -1.48
C ILE A 73 -6.14 -6.85 -2.64
N CYS A 74 -5.66 -6.69 -3.88
CA CYS A 74 -6.49 -6.86 -5.08
C CYS A 74 -6.96 -8.32 -5.27
N ASN A 75 -6.07 -9.29 -5.07
CA ASN A 75 -6.40 -10.71 -5.26
C ASN A 75 -7.42 -11.21 -4.20
N GLU A 76 -7.47 -10.59 -3.02
CA GLU A 76 -8.49 -10.82 -1.99
C GLU A 76 -9.82 -10.09 -2.27
N GLY A 77 -9.93 -9.36 -3.39
CA GLY A 77 -11.16 -8.69 -3.81
C GLY A 77 -11.53 -7.47 -2.96
N ILE A 78 -10.55 -6.83 -2.31
CA ILE A 78 -10.79 -5.64 -1.49
C ILE A 78 -11.13 -4.45 -2.40
N SER A 79 -12.18 -3.73 -2.03
CA SER A 79 -12.62 -2.54 -2.75
C SER A 79 -11.75 -1.32 -2.45
N MET A 80 -11.74 -0.38 -3.39
CA MET A 80 -10.95 0.85 -3.29
C MET A 80 -11.37 1.70 -2.08
N ASP A 81 -12.66 1.75 -1.74
CA ASP A 81 -13.16 2.52 -0.60
C ASP A 81 -12.64 2.00 0.75
N VAL A 82 -12.50 0.68 0.90
CA VAL A 82 -11.90 0.05 2.07
C VAL A 82 -10.43 0.42 2.17
N MET A 83 -9.71 0.40 1.03
CA MET A 83 -8.31 0.79 0.97
C MET A 83 -8.11 2.27 1.33
N GLU A 84 -8.90 3.18 0.74
CA GLU A 84 -8.83 4.62 1.04
C GLU A 84 -9.08 4.90 2.53
N THR A 85 -10.09 4.26 3.10
CA THR A 85 -10.41 4.40 4.53
C THR A 85 -9.25 3.92 5.42
N ALA A 86 -8.65 2.77 5.07
CA ALA A 86 -7.50 2.23 5.79
C ALA A 86 -6.28 3.16 5.66
N CYS A 87 -5.98 3.65 4.45
CA CYS A 87 -4.89 4.59 4.20
C CYS A 87 -5.05 5.90 4.99
N SER A 88 -6.24 6.49 4.99
CA SER A 88 -6.52 7.72 5.73
C SER A 88 -6.22 7.57 7.22
N ARG A 89 -6.63 6.44 7.83
CA ARG A 89 -6.39 6.16 9.25
C ARG A 89 -4.93 5.84 9.56
N SER A 90 -4.25 5.22 8.61
CA SER A 90 -2.85 4.77 8.79
C SER A 90 -1.85 5.91 8.72
N CYS A 91 -2.19 6.98 8.00
CA CYS A 91 -1.22 8.00 7.59
C CYS A 91 -1.53 9.41 8.10
N GLU A 92 -2.55 9.58 8.94
CA GLU A 92 -3.04 10.86 9.51
C GLU A 92 -1.96 11.67 10.27
N SER A 93 -0.90 11.02 10.79
CA SER A 93 0.13 11.69 11.60
C SER A 93 1.40 12.10 10.82
N TYR A 94 1.48 11.84 9.51
CA TYR A 94 2.70 12.04 8.72
C TYR A 94 2.88 13.46 8.13
N ASP A 95 2.15 14.46 8.62
CA ASP A 95 2.05 15.78 7.96
C ASP A 95 3.36 16.58 7.87
N GLY A 96 4.31 16.40 8.79
CA GLY A 96 5.55 17.19 8.81
C GLY A 96 6.60 16.83 7.75
N ALA A 97 6.59 15.59 7.25
CA ALA A 97 7.53 15.09 6.23
C ALA A 97 6.83 14.69 4.93
N ALA A 98 5.50 14.55 4.94
CA ALA A 98 4.67 14.25 3.78
C ALA A 98 4.88 15.25 2.62
N ALA A 99 5.07 16.54 2.89
CA ALA A 99 5.18 17.55 1.83
C ALA A 99 6.32 17.27 0.82
N MET A 100 7.48 16.79 1.29
CA MET A 100 8.62 16.43 0.43
C MET A 100 8.39 15.13 -0.36
N TRP A 101 7.55 14.25 0.19
CA TRP A 101 7.20 12.97 -0.39
C TRP A 101 5.82 12.99 -1.05
N SER A 102 5.21 14.17 -1.21
CA SER A 102 3.89 14.29 -1.80
C SER A 102 3.94 13.86 -3.27
N PRO A 103 3.01 12.99 -3.73
CA PRO A 103 2.90 12.63 -5.13
C PRO A 103 2.64 13.85 -6.02
N SER A 104 2.03 14.91 -5.49
CA SER A 104 1.79 16.16 -6.25
C SER A 104 3.08 16.80 -6.77
N HIS A 105 4.22 16.57 -6.11
CA HIS A 105 5.52 17.09 -6.54
C HIS A 105 6.33 16.09 -7.39
N ARG A 106 6.12 14.78 -7.19
CA ARG A 106 6.96 13.70 -7.75
C ARG A 106 6.27 12.84 -8.80
N GLY A 107 4.95 13.01 -8.98
CA GLY A 107 4.10 12.08 -9.69
C GLY A 107 3.71 10.88 -8.83
N PHE A 108 2.64 10.20 -9.25
CA PHE A 108 2.27 8.88 -8.73
C PHE A 108 3.17 7.80 -9.33
N SER A 109 3.41 6.75 -8.58
CA SER A 109 4.19 5.58 -9.01
C SER A 109 3.41 4.69 -10.00
N ALA A 110 2.10 4.88 -10.12
CA ALA A 110 1.19 4.14 -10.97
C ALA A 110 0.31 5.07 -11.81
#